data_AF-A0A4S4BN27-F1
#
_entry.id   AF-A0A4S4BN27-F1
#
_cell.length_a   1.000
_cell.length_b   1.000
_cell.length_c   1.000
_cell.angle_alpha   90.00
_cell.angle_beta   90.00
_cell.angle_gamma   90.00
#
_symmetry.space_group_name_H-M   'P 1'
#
loop_
_entity.id
_entity.type
_entity.pdbx_description
1 polymer ?
#
loop_
_entity_poly.entity_id
_entity_poly.type
_entity_poly.pdbx_seq_one_letter_code
_entity_poly.pdbx_strand_id
1 'polypeptide(L)'
;MARIDIIDEKTIKISVTLEDAVSMVREAARDPEEYAAEIVTICEKMPEFQYTYFCFYAYDSARLFEKMLGIDPKMYLSFSLEAPDSFFYSLYGGMAGLYEAARGGESRWREAKPESSNWT
;
A
#
# COMPACT_ATOMS: atom_id res chain seq x y z
N MET A 1 14.46 -4.49 3.42
CA MET A 1 13.36 -5.40 3.81
C MET A 1 12.87 -4.92 5.15
N ALA A 2 11.54 -4.77 5.28
CA ALA A 2 10.94 -4.35 6.53
C ALA A 2 11.27 -5.33 7.65
N ARG A 3 11.45 -4.79 8.84
CA ARG A 3 11.63 -5.56 10.06
C ARG A 3 10.28 -5.75 10.73
N ILE A 4 9.98 -6.99 11.09
CA ILE A 4 8.77 -7.34 11.84
C ILE A 4 9.21 -7.89 13.18
N ASP A 5 8.82 -7.21 14.26
CA ASP A 5 9.01 -7.68 15.62
C ASP A 5 7.64 -8.15 16.15
N ILE A 6 7.54 -9.43 16.52
CA ILE A 6 6.35 -9.98 17.17
C ILE A 6 6.41 -9.58 18.64
N ILE A 7 5.49 -8.72 19.07
CA ILE A 7 5.42 -8.25 20.46
C ILE A 7 4.72 -9.29 21.33
N ASP A 8 3.64 -9.86 20.83
CA ASP A 8 2.89 -10.95 21.44
C ASP A 8 2.09 -11.74 20.38
N GLU A 9 1.28 -12.71 20.79
CA GLU A 9 0.46 -13.56 19.90
C GLU A 9 -0.51 -12.79 18.98
N LYS A 10 -0.82 -11.53 19.31
CA LYS A 10 -1.84 -10.70 18.67
C LYS A 10 -1.31 -9.35 18.18
N THR A 11 -0.07 -9.01 18.50
CA THR A 11 0.50 -7.68 18.24
C THR A 11 1.84 -7.78 17.53
N ILE A 12 1.97 -7.06 16.41
CA ILE A 12 3.25 -6.88 15.71
C ILE A 12 3.67 -5.42 15.67
N LYS A 13 4.98 -5.21 15.62
CA LYS A 13 5.59 -3.93 15.29
C LYS A 13 6.32 -4.07 13.96
N ILE A 14 6.01 -3.18 13.04
CA ILE A 14 6.60 -3.13 11.70
C ILE A 14 7.50 -1.91 11.67
N SER A 15 8.78 -2.10 11.36
CA SER A 15 9.73 -1.01 11.15
C SER A 15 10.19 -1.01 9.69
N VAL A 16 10.02 0.11 9.01
CA VAL A 16 10.38 0.29 7.60
C VAL A 16 11.42 1.39 7.42
N THR A 17 12.16 1.27 6.33
CA THR A 17 13.25 2.17 5.94
C THR A 17 12.96 2.85 4.61
N LEU A 18 13.71 3.89 4.26
CA LEU A 18 13.63 4.52 2.94
C LEU A 18 13.78 3.48 1.80
N GLU A 19 14.71 2.54 1.98
CA GLU A 19 15.00 1.48 1.03
C GLU A 19 13.79 0.56 0.80
N ASP A 20 12.94 0.39 1.81
CA ASP A 20 11.69 -0.37 1.68
C ASP A 20 10.68 0.39 0.81
N ALA A 21 10.54 1.70 0.98
CA ALA A 21 9.70 2.53 0.09
C ALA A 21 10.19 2.44 -1.36
N VAL A 22 11.49 2.58 -1.60
CA VAL A 22 12.08 2.45 -2.94
C VAL A 22 11.82 1.06 -3.53
N SER A 23 11.89 0.01 -2.72
CA SER A 23 11.61 -1.36 -3.14
C SER A 23 10.13 -1.54 -3.52
N MET A 24 9.20 -0.97 -2.74
CA MET A 24 7.77 -0.97 -3.05
C MET A 24 7.47 -0.25 -4.37
N VAL A 25 8.08 0.93 -4.58
CA VAL A 25 7.94 1.68 -5.84
C VAL A 25 8.46 0.87 -7.02
N ARG A 26 9.63 0.23 -6.88
CA ARG A 26 10.19 -0.63 -7.94
C ARG A 26 9.30 -1.83 -8.27
N GLU A 27 8.68 -2.41 -7.26
CA GLU A 27 7.75 -3.52 -7.45
C GLU A 27 6.49 -3.06 -8.18
N ALA A 28 5.89 -1.94 -7.75
CA ALA A 28 4.75 -1.33 -8.44
C ALA A 28 5.09 -0.94 -9.89
N ALA A 29 6.31 -0.45 -10.15
CA ALA A 29 6.75 -0.07 -11.48
C ALA A 29 6.96 -1.26 -12.43
N ARG A 30 7.15 -2.48 -11.92
CA ARG A 30 7.27 -3.69 -12.77
C ARG A 30 5.96 -4.04 -13.44
N ASP A 31 4.84 -3.81 -12.75
CA ASP A 31 3.51 -4.06 -13.25
C ASP A 31 2.50 -3.03 -12.69
N PRO A 32 2.46 -1.82 -13.27
CA PRO A 32 1.58 -0.76 -12.77
C PRO A 32 0.09 -1.07 -12.89
N GLU A 33 -0.31 -1.95 -13.83
CA GLU A 33 -1.71 -2.36 -13.98
C GLU A 33 -2.14 -3.27 -12.82
N GLU A 34 -1.28 -4.20 -12.41
CA GLU A 34 -1.53 -5.12 -11.30
C GLU A 34 -1.61 -4.40 -9.94
N TYR A 35 -0.95 -3.25 -9.81
CA TYR A 35 -0.95 -2.41 -8.60
C TYR A 35 -1.75 -1.12 -8.75
N ALA A 36 -2.62 -1.03 -9.77
CA ALA A 36 -3.30 0.22 -10.11
C ALA A 36 -4.14 0.78 -8.95
N ALA A 37 -4.88 -0.08 -8.25
CA ALA A 37 -5.71 0.31 -7.11
C ALA A 37 -4.87 0.88 -5.95
N GLU A 38 -3.75 0.24 -5.63
CA GLU A 38 -2.82 0.70 -4.59
C GLU A 38 -2.16 2.03 -4.97
N ILE A 39 -1.66 2.15 -6.21
CA ILE A 39 -1.02 3.38 -6.70
C ILE A 39 -1.98 4.55 -6.62
N VAL A 40 -3.22 4.37 -7.10
CA VAL A 40 -4.24 5.41 -7.09
C VAL A 40 -4.62 5.79 -5.66
N THR A 41 -4.89 4.80 -4.81
CA THR A 41 -5.23 5.04 -3.41
C THR A 41 -4.14 5.81 -2.68
N ILE A 42 -2.87 5.40 -2.85
CA ILE A 42 -1.73 6.09 -2.26
C ILE A 42 -1.67 7.56 -2.71
N CYS A 43 -1.81 7.82 -4.01
CA CYS A 43 -1.70 9.17 -4.55
C CYS A 43 -2.85 10.08 -4.10
N GLU A 44 -4.07 9.55 -4.02
CA GLU A 44 -5.25 10.33 -3.67
C GLU A 44 -5.37 10.54 -2.16
N LYS A 45 -4.99 9.52 -1.37
CA LYS A 45 -5.29 9.49 0.06
C LYS A 45 -4.13 9.93 0.93
N MET A 46 -2.87 9.65 0.58
CA MET A 46 -1.75 10.12 1.41
C MET A 46 -1.78 11.63 1.68
N PRO A 47 -2.07 12.52 0.70
CA PRO A 47 -2.18 13.95 0.98
C PRO A 47 -3.28 14.33 1.98
N GLU A 48 -4.44 13.64 1.96
CA GLU A 48 -5.54 13.84 2.92
C GLU A 48 -5.10 13.54 4.37
N PHE A 49 -4.13 12.62 4.54
CA PHE A 49 -3.57 12.21 5.83
C PHE A 49 -2.20 12.83 6.12
N GLN A 50 -1.90 13.98 5.53
CA GLN A 50 -0.61 14.70 5.71
C GLN A 50 0.61 13.80 5.42
N TYR A 51 0.45 12.85 4.52
CA TYR A 51 1.43 11.85 4.08
C TYR A 51 1.83 10.83 5.17
N THR A 52 2.19 11.26 6.36
CA THR A 52 2.78 10.42 7.42
C THR A 52 1.76 9.71 8.30
N TYR A 53 0.50 10.15 8.31
CA TYR A 53 -0.59 9.50 9.06
C TYR A 53 -1.41 8.52 8.22
N PHE A 54 -0.92 8.16 7.03
CA PHE A 54 -1.60 7.25 6.13
C PHE A 54 -1.55 5.80 6.64
N CYS A 55 -2.70 5.12 6.66
CA CYS A 55 -2.81 3.71 7.02
C CYS A 55 -3.09 2.85 5.79
N PHE A 56 -2.15 1.98 5.42
CA PHE A 56 -2.28 1.08 4.26
C PHE A 56 -3.46 0.11 4.35
N TYR A 57 -3.87 -0.29 5.56
CA TYR A 57 -4.97 -1.24 5.79
C TYR A 57 -6.35 -0.60 5.90
N ALA A 58 -6.45 0.73 5.83
CA ALA A 58 -7.74 1.41 5.80
C ALA A 58 -8.47 1.22 4.45
N TYR A 59 -7.81 0.59 3.47
CA TYR A 59 -8.30 0.39 2.11
C TYR A 59 -8.21 -1.09 1.72
N ASP A 60 -9.12 -1.54 0.86
CA ASP A 60 -9.20 -2.94 0.42
C ASP A 60 -8.03 -3.40 -0.46
N SER A 61 -7.07 -2.52 -0.78
CA SER A 61 -5.86 -2.84 -1.55
C SER A 61 -4.60 -2.68 -0.69
N ALA A 62 -4.21 -3.76 -0.01
CA ALA A 62 -2.96 -3.81 0.77
C ALA A 62 -1.90 -4.73 0.14
N ARG A 63 -2.13 -5.25 -1.08
CA ARG A 63 -1.32 -6.36 -1.64
C ARG A 63 0.13 -5.97 -1.84
N LEU A 64 0.40 -4.73 -2.25
CA LEU A 64 1.77 -4.22 -2.36
C LEU A 64 2.49 -4.21 -1.01
N PHE A 65 1.78 -3.85 0.05
CA PHE A 65 2.31 -3.80 1.41
C PHE A 65 2.49 -5.22 1.98
N GLU A 66 1.50 -6.10 1.81
CA GLU A 66 1.56 -7.52 2.17
C GLU A 66 2.73 -8.23 1.48
N LYS A 67 2.94 -7.98 0.19
CA LYS A 67 4.07 -8.54 -0.58
C LYS A 67 5.42 -8.07 -0.04
N MET A 68 5.50 -6.82 0.39
CA MET A 68 6.71 -6.26 0.99
C MET A 68 6.99 -6.88 2.37
N LEU A 69 5.95 -7.09 3.18
CA LEU A 69 6.07 -7.68 4.52
C LEU A 69 6.32 -9.19 4.49
N GLY A 70 5.89 -9.90 3.44
CA GLY A 70 5.97 -11.36 3.36
C GLY A 70 5.08 -12.10 4.35
N ILE A 71 4.24 -11.38 5.09
CA ILE A 71 3.21 -11.88 6.01
C ILE A 71 1.91 -11.12 5.75
N ASP A 72 0.80 -11.67 6.24
CA ASP A 72 -0.47 -10.96 6.32
C ASP A 72 -0.69 -10.39 7.74
N PRO A 73 -0.49 -9.08 7.96
CA PRO A 73 -0.81 -8.38 9.20
C PRO A 73 -2.23 -8.60 9.72
N LYS A 74 -3.21 -8.95 8.86
CA LYS A 74 -4.58 -9.27 9.30
C LYS A 74 -4.64 -10.53 10.17
N MET A 75 -3.58 -11.34 10.19
CA MET A 75 -3.45 -12.44 11.15
C MET A 75 -3.25 -11.95 12.59
N TYR A 76 -2.97 -10.66 12.79
CA TYR A 76 -2.75 -10.03 14.10
C TYR A 76 -3.89 -9.05 14.41
N LEU A 77 -4.26 -8.93 15.69
CA LEU A 77 -5.34 -8.02 16.14
C LEU A 77 -4.87 -6.56 16.24
N SER A 78 -3.56 -6.34 16.32
CA SER A 78 -2.97 -5.02 16.46
C SER A 78 -1.63 -4.96 15.73
N PHE A 79 -1.36 -3.85 15.05
CA PHE A 79 -0.03 -3.55 14.55
C PHE A 79 0.31 -2.07 14.68
N SER A 80 1.60 -1.78 14.76
CA SER A 80 2.14 -0.42 14.67
C SER A 80 3.16 -0.35 13.54
N LEU A 81 3.20 0.80 12.86
CA LEU A 81 4.18 1.08 11.82
C LEU A 81 5.12 2.19 12.31
N GLU A 82 6.40 1.87 12.39
CA GLU A 82 7.48 2.82 12.60
C GLU A 82 8.17 3.07 11.26
N ALA A 83 8.03 4.29 10.75
CA ALA A 83 8.57 4.69 9.46
C ALA A 83 9.13 6.11 9.56
N PRO A 84 10.31 6.40 8.97
CA PRO A 84 10.77 7.77 8.85
C PRO A 84 9.92 8.53 7.81
N ASP A 85 9.81 9.85 7.93
CA ASP A 85 9.10 10.69 6.94
C ASP A 85 9.60 10.46 5.51
N SER A 86 10.90 10.19 5.35
CA SER A 86 11.52 9.86 4.06
C SER A 86 10.92 8.63 3.39
N PHE A 87 10.42 7.65 4.15
CA PHE A 87 9.67 6.51 3.62
C PHE A 87 8.40 6.99 2.94
N PHE A 88 7.57 7.77 3.65
CA PHE A 88 6.28 8.24 3.14
C PHE A 88 6.42 9.14 1.91
N TYR A 89 7.34 10.11 1.96
CA TYR A 89 7.54 11.02 0.83
C TYR A 89 8.12 10.32 -0.40
N SER A 90 9.02 9.35 -0.21
CA SER A 90 9.60 8.60 -1.33
C SER A 90 8.59 7.64 -1.94
N LEU A 91 7.76 7.01 -1.10
CA LEU A 91 6.67 6.16 -1.57
C LEU A 91 5.67 6.99 -2.38
N TYR A 92 5.18 8.10 -1.82
CA TYR A 92 4.25 8.98 -2.52
C TYR A 92 4.83 9.51 -3.83
N GLY A 93 6.05 10.05 -3.81
CA GLY A 93 6.70 10.59 -5.01
C GLY A 93 6.90 9.52 -6.10
N GLY A 94 7.27 8.30 -5.70
CA GLY A 94 7.41 7.17 -6.62
C GLY A 94 6.08 6.73 -7.23
N MET A 95 5.03 6.59 -6.41
CA MET A 95 3.69 6.21 -6.90
C MET A 95 3.07 7.30 -7.78
N ALA A 96 3.28 8.59 -7.44
CA ALA A 96 2.83 9.70 -8.27
C ALA A 96 3.44 9.66 -9.68
N GLY A 97 4.69 9.21 -9.80
CA GLY A 97 5.34 8.95 -11.09
C GLY A 97 4.72 7.81 -11.91
N LEU A 98 3.96 6.92 -11.28
CA LEU A 98 3.26 5.79 -11.91
C LEU A 98 1.75 6.06 -12.11
N TYR A 99 1.23 7.16 -11.55
CA TYR A 99 -0.21 7.39 -11.40
C TYR A 99 -0.97 7.40 -12.73
N GLU A 100 -0.44 8.05 -13.76
CA GLU A 100 -1.11 8.11 -15.08
C GLU A 100 -1.19 6.73 -15.75
N ALA A 101 -0.13 5.92 -15.64
CA ALA A 101 -0.13 4.55 -16.15
C ALA A 101 -1.12 3.67 -15.37
N ALA A 102 -1.18 3.84 -14.06
CA ALA A 102 -2.10 3.13 -13.18
C ALA A 102 -3.57 3.51 -13.43
N ARG A 103 -3.91 4.78 -13.63
CA ARG A 103 -5.30 5.23 -13.89
C ARG A 103 -5.89 4.68 -15.19
N GLY A 104 -5.06 4.56 -16.22
CA GLY A 104 -5.45 3.90 -17.46
C GLY A 104 -5.81 2.42 -17.24
N GLY A 105 -5.07 1.73 -16.36
CA GLY A 105 -5.33 0.34 -15.96
C GLY A 105 -6.51 0.19 -15.00
N GLU A 106 -6.68 1.09 -14.01
CA GLU A 106 -7.74 1.01 -13.00
C GLU A 106 -9.13 1.11 -13.64
N SER A 107 -9.30 1.97 -14.64
CA SER A 107 -10.56 2.13 -15.36
C SER A 107 -10.98 0.81 -16.03
N ARG A 108 -10.00 0.09 -16.61
CA ARG A 108 -10.19 -1.22 -17.24
C ARG A 108 -10.43 -2.35 -16.21
N TRP A 109 -9.81 -2.29 -15.03
CA TRP A 109 -10.08 -3.21 -13.92
C TRP A 109 -11.47 -3.01 -13.32
N ARG A 110 -11.94 -1.75 -13.18
CA ARG A 110 -13.30 -1.43 -12.72
C ARG A 110 -14.36 -1.91 -13.71
N GLU A 111 -14.10 -1.81 -15.01
CA GLU A 111 -14.96 -2.37 -16.06
C GLU A 111 -14.97 -3.92 -16.08
N ALA A 112 -13.86 -4.56 -15.67
CA ALA A 112 -13.72 -6.02 -15.67
C ALA A 112 -14.32 -6.72 -14.44
N LYS A 113 -14.64 -6.00 -13.35
CA LYS A 113 -15.44 -6.58 -12.26
C LYS A 113 -16.91 -6.57 -12.67
N PRO A 114 -17.60 -7.72 -12.84
CA PRO A 114 -19.05 -7.71 -12.89
C PRO A 114 -19.53 -7.12 -11.58
N GLU A 115 -20.45 -6.15 -11.65
CA GLU A 115 -21.12 -5.59 -10.49
C GLU A 115 -21.62 -6.75 -9.62
N SER A 116 -20.91 -7.04 -8.53
CA SER A 116 -21.35 -8.01 -7.55
C SER A 116 -22.51 -7.37 -6.81
N SER A 117 -23.69 -7.58 -7.39
CA SER A 117 -25.02 -7.64 -6.83
C SER A 117 -25.25 -6.73 -5.62
N ASN A 118 -26.05 -5.69 -5.87
CA ASN A 118 -26.94 -5.07 -4.90
C ASN A 118 -27.45 -6.13 -3.90
N TRP A 119 -27.06 -5.98 -2.64
CA TRP A 119 -27.80 -6.58 -1.53
C TRP A 119 -28.84 -5.53 -1.10
N THR A 120 -30.05 -5.69 -1.65
CA THR A 120 -31.30 -5.27 -0.99
C THR A 120 -31.58 -6.16 0.21
#